data_AF-A0A4Q3S9H5-F1
#
_entry.id   AF-A0A4Q3S9H5-F1
#
_cell.length_a   1.000
_cell.length_b   1.000
_cell.length_c   1.000
_cell.angle_alpha   90.00
_cell.angle_beta   90.00
_cell.angle_gamma   90.00
#
_symmetry.space_group_name_H-M   'P 1'
#
loop_
_entity.id
_entity.type
_entity.pdbx_description
1 polymer ?
#
loop_
_entity_poly.entity_id
_entity_poly.type
_entity_poly.pdbx_seq_one_letter_code
_entity_poly.pdbx_strand_id
1 'polypeptide(L)' 'MDETLLNDLVGAAMAAGADAAEAAYAERQSLSVSVRLGDLEEVEREEARDLGLRVFVGKRQA' A
#
# COMPACT_ATOMS: atom_id res chain seq x y z
N MET A 1 0.87 -8.68 -5.81
CA MET A 1 2.20 -8.25 -5.33
C MET A 1 3.03 -9.50 -5.08
N ASP A 2 4.33 -9.45 -5.36
CA ASP A 2 5.25 -10.55 -5.06
C ASP A 2 5.58 -10.53 -3.56
N GLU A 3 5.26 -11.61 -2.84
CA GLU A 3 5.56 -11.77 -1.40
C GLU A 3 7.07 -11.61 -1.13
N THR A 4 7.90 -11.93 -2.12
CA THR A 4 9.35 -11.75 -2.09
C THR A 4 9.74 -10.27 -1.89
N LEU A 5 9.04 -9.34 -2.54
CA LEU A 5 9.36 -7.91 -2.47
C LEU A 5 9.17 -7.32 -1.06
N LEU A 6 8.15 -7.78 -0.32
CA LEU A 6 7.92 -7.33 1.07
C LEU A 6 9.01 -7.87 2.00
N ASN A 7 9.38 -9.13 1.83
CA ASN A 7 10.47 -9.74 2.59
C ASN A 7 11.81 -9.08 2.29
N ASP A 8 12.09 -8.76 1.02
CA ASP A 8 13.30 -8.05 0.61
C ASP A 8 13.36 -6.64 1.22
N LEU A 9 12.23 -5.94 1.28
CA LEU A 9 12.16 -4.60 1.88
C LEU A 9 12.44 -4.62 3.38
N VAL A 10 11.84 -5.59 4.10
CA VAL A 10 12.14 -5.82 5.52
C VAL A 10 13.61 -6.20 5.69
N GLY A 11 14.12 -7.13 4.88
CA GLY A 11 15.52 -7.56 4.92
C GLY A 11 16.49 -6.41 4.70
N ALA A 12 16.22 -5.53 3.74
CA ALA A 12 17.00 -4.34 3.48
C ALA A 12 16.97 -3.34 4.67
N ALA A 13 15.80 -3.15 5.29
CA ALA A 13 15.68 -2.29 6.47
C ALA A 13 16.48 -2.83 7.67
N MET A 14 16.41 -4.14 7.92
CA MET A 14 17.20 -4.80 8.96
C MET A 14 18.70 -4.68 8.67
N ALA A 15 19.13 -4.92 7.42
CA ALA A 15 20.52 -4.77 7.01
C ALA A 15 21.03 -3.33 7.13
N ALA A 16 20.15 -2.34 7.01
CA ALA A 16 20.46 -0.92 7.20
C ALA A 16 20.51 -0.50 8.68
N GLY A 17 20.24 -1.40 9.63
CA GLY A 17 20.35 -1.15 11.07
C GLY A 17 19.04 -0.87 11.80
N ALA A 18 17.90 -1.26 11.21
CA ALA A 18 16.64 -1.31 11.96
C ALA A 18 16.69 -2.41 13.03
N ASP A 19 16.17 -2.12 14.22
CA ASP A 19 15.97 -3.12 15.29
C ASP A 19 14.77 -4.02 14.98
N ALA A 20 13.76 -3.46 14.30
CA ALA A 20 12.62 -4.17 13.74
C ALA A 20 12.08 -3.40 12.53
N ALA A 21 11.40 -4.09 11.62
CA ALA A 21 10.75 -3.47 10.47
C ALA A 21 9.46 -4.21 10.08
N GLU A 22 8.48 -3.45 9.61
CA GLU A 22 7.20 -3.95 9.10
C GLU A 22 6.95 -3.36 7.72
N ALA A 23 6.69 -4.23 6.73
CA ALA A 23 6.28 -3.82 5.40
C ALA A 23 4.82 -4.23 5.16
N ALA A 24 4.04 -3.35 4.55
CA ALA A 24 2.64 -3.60 4.22
C ALA A 24 2.35 -3.14 2.80
N TYR A 25 1.60 -3.94 2.06
CA TYR A 25 1.09 -3.59 0.75
C TYR A 25 -0.44 -3.54 0.79
N ALA A 26 -1.02 -2.54 0.14
CA ALA A 26 -2.46 -2.47 -0.08
C ALA A 26 -2.75 -2.21 -1.56
N GLU A 27 -3.79 -2.85 -2.06
CA GLU A 27 -4.31 -2.61 -3.39
C GLU A 27 -5.82 -2.36 -3.28
N ARG A 28 -6.29 -1.30 -3.92
CA ARG A 28 -7.69 -0.94 -4.01
C ARG A 28 -8.08 -0.82 -5.47
N GLN A 29 -9.23 -1.37 -5.80
CA GLN A 29 -9.88 -1.18 -7.09
C GLN A 29 -11.34 -0.82 -6.82
N SER A 30 -11.83 0.21 -7.49
CA SER A 30 -13.20 0.69 -7.36
C SER A 30 -13.80 0.98 -8.74
N LEU A 31 -15.10 0.73 -8.87
CA LEU A 31 -15.89 1.13 -10.02
C LEU A 31 -17.13 1.86 -9.48
N SER A 32 -17.26 3.13 -9.82
CA SER A 32 -18.40 3.97 -9.50
C SER A 32 -19.24 4.20 -10.76
N VAL A 33 -20.55 4.08 -10.64
CA VAL A 33 -21.51 4.35 -11.72
C VAL A 33 -22.58 5.28 -11.16
N SER A 34 -22.73 6.46 -11.74
CA SER A 34 -23.76 7.43 -11.38
C SER A 34 -24.81 7.55 -12.47
N VAL A 35 -26.08 7.54 -12.04
CA VAL A 35 -27.25 7.66 -12.92
C VAL A 35 -28.17 8.70 -12.32
N ARG A 36 -28.66 9.62 -13.15
CA ARG A 36 -29.61 10.67 -12.73
C ARG A 36 -30.73 10.78 -13.75
N LEU A 37 -31.96 10.83 -13.24
CA LEU A 37 -33.19 10.84 -14.06
C LEU A 37 -33.33 9.66 -15.03
N GLY A 38 -32.65 8.54 -14.76
CA GLY A 38 -32.64 7.36 -15.62
C GLY A 38 -31.53 7.36 -16.68
N ASP A 39 -30.78 8.46 -16.79
CA ASP A 39 -29.66 8.59 -17.71
C ASP A 39 -28.32 8.36 -17.01
N LEU A 40 -27.42 7.64 -17.68
CA LEU A 40 -26.05 7.42 -17.22
C LEU A 40 -25.30 8.76 -17.25
N GLU A 41 -24.75 9.17 -16.11
CA GLU A 41 -23.98 10.41 -16.01
C GLU A 41 -22.48 10.17 -15.98
N GLU A 42 -22.03 9.25 -15.13
CA GLU A 42 -20.60 9.02 -14.91
C GLU A 42 -20.29 7.55 -14.67
N VAL A 43 -19.15 7.12 -15.18
CA VAL A 43 -18.52 5.84 -14.86
C VAL A 43 -17.07 6.13 -14.54
N GLU A 44 -16.69 5.91 -13.29
CA GLU A 44 -15.33 6.13 -12.82
C GLU A 44 -14.72 4.81 -12.37
N ARG A 45 -13.46 4.59 -12.76
CA ARG A 45 -12.68 3.44 -12.31
C ARG A 45 -11.43 3.94 -11.62
N GLU A 46 -11.26 3.52 -10.37
CA GLU A 46 -10.05 3.82 -9.59
C GLU A 46 -9.24 2.55 -9.39
N GLU A 47 -7.92 2.70 -9.49
CA GLU A 47 -6.94 1.71 -9.06
C GLU A 47 -5.90 2.41 -8.21
N ALA A 48 -5.65 1.90 -7.01
CA ALA A 48 -4.63 2.41 -6.11
C ALA A 48 -3.78 1.25 -5.60
N ARG A 49 -2.48 1.49 -5.50
CA ARG A 49 -1.50 0.56 -4.91
C ARG A 49 -0.62 1.35 -3.97
N ASP A 50 -0.58 0.91 -2.72
CA ASP A 50 0.14 1.54 -1.64
C ASP A 50 1.18 0.55 -1.09
N LEU A 51 2.40 1.02 -0.85
CA LEU A 51 3.45 0.27 -0.17
C LEU A 51 3.94 1.11 1.02
N GLY A 52 3.85 0.54 2.21
CA GLY A 52 4.35 1.14 3.45
C GLY A 52 5.50 0.32 4.02
N LEU A 53 6.51 1.02 4.54
CA LEU A 53 7.56 0.45 5.38
C LEU A 53 7.61 1.27 6.66
N ARG A 54 7.57 0.59 7.80
CA ARG A 54 7.85 1.18 9.10
C ARG A 54 9.10 0.56 9.68
N VAL A 55 10.03 1.39 10.12
CA VAL A 55 11.28 0.92 10.75
C VAL A 55 11.36 1.39 12.19
N PHE A 56 11.92 0.56 13.06
CA PHE A 56 12.14 0.86 14.47
C PHE A 56 13.64 0.94 14.74
N VAL A 57 14.08 2.03 15.36
CA VAL A 57 15.46 2.23 15.80
C VAL A 57 15.44 2.82 17.22
N GLY A 58 15.78 1.99 18.20
CA GLY A 58 15.65 2.24 19.63
C GLY A 58 14.20 2.56 20.00
N LYS A 59 13.95 3.80 20.43
CA LYS A 59 12.62 4.31 20.78
C LYS A 59 11.97 5.14 19.67
N ARG A 60 12.53 5.15 18.47
CA ARG A 60 12.05 5.97 17.34
C ARG A 60 11.51 5.06 16.24
N GLN A 61 10.48 5.53 15.55
CA GLN A 61 9.96 4.90 14.35
C GLN A 61 9.75 5.94 13.26
N ALA A 62 9.86 5.53 11.99
CA ALA A 62 9.59 6.33 10.80
C ALA A 62 8.77 5.52 9.80
#